data_AF-A0A2A9GJ46-F1
#
_entry.id   AF-A0A2A9GJ46-F1
#
_cell.length_a   1.000
_cell.length_b   1.000
_cell.length_c   1.000
_cell.angle_alpha   90.00
_cell.angle_beta   90.00
_cell.angle_gamma   90.00
#
_symmetry.space_group_name_H-M   'P 1'
#
loop_
_entity.id
_entity.type
_entity.pdbx_description
1 polymer ?
#
loop_
_entity_poly.entity_id
_entity_poly.type
_entity_poly.pdbx_seq_one_letter_code
_entity_poly.pdbx_strand_id
1 'polypeptide(L)'
;MIRSYSICLVALLAGTTCLAPIAPAFAQSTSSSQMSDMRAEIANLEKEISKSEAAASKYDGGALAAMADLNTQTLRLTKSLLEARVAAEETGAPIEIKVPAVKPEPDLAAKILGEFQKQQKTVNDALKEAQDAGGLMGALAMTRYETEKLTLAQLRQGWLRAQYGIAFPGDAQQTVQFNAAPDQSQSPQDAKPGVAWADPDHPEIDYSMAIFSSLHDSDYVMSGWWGIQHSKAAIDDSAEVVAMNVSGYGEGLAMHHPSLIIGCIEHEARVIYDTDEYLLSDFNSHRMKVTVRVDNADARNESWSELTTSEGAGLFGAKAEAFIRELRGAKKLFLRLRERNNASHDLELDLAGSERAFKDTADACGFSLLALRREDYRAIQTLLNAGGFDAGTPDGVWGAGSSKAMRAYQSANGLEETGTPNEETLTAMGIEISG
;
A
#
# COMPACT_ATOMS: atom_id res chain seq x y z
N MET A 1 47.57 58.41 60.75
CA MET A 1 46.46 59.31 60.40
C MET A 1 45.56 58.60 59.39
N ILE A 2 44.28 58.39 59.74
CA ILE A 2 43.12 58.17 58.82
C ILE A 2 43.14 56.79 58.09
N ARG A 3 42.15 55.89 58.10
CA ARG A 3 40.72 55.87 58.45
C ARG A 3 40.29 54.41 58.76
N SER A 4 39.28 54.28 59.60
CA SER A 4 38.76 53.06 60.22
C SER A 4 37.98 52.12 59.28
N TYR A 5 38.14 50.82 59.51
CA TYR A 5 37.27 49.71 59.08
C TYR A 5 36.10 49.55 60.06
N SER A 6 34.85 49.49 59.59
CA SER A 6 33.76 48.72 60.23
C SER A 6 32.38 48.81 59.57
N ILE A 7 31.76 47.62 59.44
CA ILE A 7 30.33 47.25 59.55
C ILE A 7 29.41 47.37 58.32
N CYS A 8 28.90 46.20 57.89
CA CYS A 8 27.47 45.95 57.60
C CYS A 8 27.25 44.41 57.65
N LEU A 9 26.72 43.84 58.74
CA LEU A 9 25.30 43.58 59.11
C LEU A 9 24.75 42.25 58.56
N VAL A 10 24.18 41.46 59.48
CA VAL A 10 23.64 40.10 59.37
C VAL A 10 22.13 40.10 59.03
N ALA A 11 21.64 39.15 58.22
CA ALA A 11 20.33 38.43 58.31
C ALA A 11 20.05 37.67 56.98
N LEU A 12 20.09 36.33 56.92
CA LEU A 12 19.03 35.30 57.16
C LEU A 12 18.10 34.98 55.96
N LEU A 13 18.07 33.67 55.63
CA LEU A 13 16.99 32.83 55.05
C LEU A 13 16.72 32.83 53.53
N ALA A 14 17.02 31.70 52.88
CA ALA A 14 16.05 30.70 52.42
C ALA A 14 16.68 29.83 51.31
N GLY A 15 16.61 28.51 51.47
CA GLY A 15 17.11 27.56 50.49
C GLY A 15 16.21 27.46 49.26
N THR A 16 16.84 27.29 48.09
CA THR A 16 16.24 26.66 46.92
C THR A 16 17.33 25.90 46.19
N THR A 17 17.25 24.58 46.27
CA THR A 17 17.96 23.65 45.39
C THR A 17 17.56 23.96 43.95
N CYS A 18 18.54 24.28 43.11
CA CYS A 18 18.37 24.51 41.68
C CYS A 18 18.11 23.16 41.01
N LEU A 19 16.84 22.77 40.89
CA LEU A 19 16.40 21.71 39.99
C LEU A 19 16.39 22.30 38.58
N ALA A 20 17.40 21.97 37.77
CA ALA A 20 17.33 22.15 36.33
C ALA A 20 16.30 21.15 35.78
N PRO A 21 15.23 21.58 35.10
CA PRO A 21 14.38 20.65 34.39
C PRO A 21 15.17 20.17 33.16
N ILE A 22 15.48 18.87 33.14
CA ILE A 22 15.82 18.18 31.89
C ILE A 22 14.51 18.15 31.09
N ALA A 23 14.35 19.10 30.18
CA ALA A 23 13.27 19.06 29.21
C ALA A 23 13.51 17.89 28.24
N PRO A 24 12.49 17.09 27.91
CA PRO A 24 12.61 16.09 26.86
C PRO A 24 12.84 16.81 25.52
N ALA A 25 13.97 16.49 24.88
CA ALA A 25 14.33 16.98 23.56
C ALA A 25 13.48 16.28 22.48
N PHE A 26 12.23 16.71 22.32
CA PHE A 26 11.42 16.44 21.12
C PHE A 26 10.71 17.72 20.66
N ALA A 27 11.51 18.70 20.27
CA ALA A 27 11.12 19.76 19.37
C ALA A 27 12.34 20.08 18.51
N GLN A 28 12.51 19.34 17.42
CA GLN A 28 13.42 19.80 16.37
C GLN A 28 12.75 21.02 15.75
N SER A 29 13.13 22.21 16.22
CA SER A 29 12.78 23.46 15.54
C SER A 29 13.29 23.37 14.11
N THR A 30 12.40 23.46 13.13
CA THR A 30 12.79 23.55 11.72
C THR A 30 13.82 24.66 11.57
N SER A 31 14.98 24.34 10.98
CA SER A 31 16.09 25.29 10.90
C SER A 31 15.70 26.51 10.08
N SER A 32 16.23 27.69 10.41
CA SER A 32 15.93 28.94 9.69
C SER A 32 16.23 28.87 8.18
N SER A 33 17.19 28.02 7.78
CA SER A 33 17.49 27.72 6.37
C SER A 33 16.39 26.93 5.65
N GLN A 34 15.78 25.94 6.31
CA GLN A 34 14.67 25.18 5.72
C GLN A 34 13.46 26.08 5.43
N MET A 35 13.17 27.04 6.32
CA MET A 35 12.09 28.00 6.09
C MET A 35 12.38 28.97 4.93
N SER A 36 13.64 29.39 4.74
CA SER A 36 13.99 30.23 3.58
C SER A 36 13.87 29.47 2.27
N ASP A 37 14.23 28.19 2.26
CA ASP A 37 14.14 27.33 1.07
C ASP A 37 12.69 27.07 0.68
N MET A 38 11.80 26.80 1.64
CA MET A 38 10.35 26.67 1.39
C MET A 38 9.75 27.95 0.81
N ARG A 39 10.14 29.14 1.30
CA ARG A 39 9.67 30.41 0.73
C ARG A 39 10.14 30.62 -0.71
N ALA A 40 11.38 30.24 -1.01
CA ALA A 40 11.89 30.28 -2.37
C ALA A 40 11.09 29.35 -3.30
N GLU A 41 10.73 28.16 -2.82
CA GLU A 41 9.89 27.21 -3.56
C GLU A 41 8.47 27.74 -3.78
N ILE A 42 7.83 28.35 -2.77
CA ILE A 42 6.52 29.02 -2.91
C ILE A 42 6.57 30.07 -4.03
N ALA A 43 7.60 30.93 -4.03
CA ALA A 43 7.76 31.96 -5.06
C ALA A 43 8.02 31.37 -6.46
N ASN A 44 8.63 30.18 -6.55
CA ASN A 44 8.77 29.48 -7.82
C ASN A 44 7.43 28.88 -8.29
N LEU A 45 6.68 28.24 -7.39
CA LEU A 45 5.35 27.69 -7.66
C LEU A 45 4.38 28.77 -8.15
N GLU A 46 4.42 29.99 -7.60
CA GLU A 46 3.61 31.10 -8.08
C GLU A 46 3.88 31.45 -9.56
N LYS A 47 5.15 31.47 -9.96
CA LYS A 47 5.53 31.73 -11.36
C LYS A 47 5.05 30.60 -12.28
N GLU A 48 5.15 29.36 -11.82
CA GLU A 48 4.70 28.19 -12.58
C GLU A 48 3.18 28.11 -12.72
N ILE A 49 2.43 28.44 -11.65
CA ILE A 49 0.97 28.55 -11.68
C ILE A 49 0.55 29.61 -12.71
N SER A 50 1.13 30.82 -12.65
CA SER A 50 0.81 31.88 -13.60
C SER A 50 1.12 31.47 -15.05
N LYS A 51 2.24 30.77 -15.28
CA LYS A 51 2.60 30.24 -16.60
C LYS A 51 1.64 29.14 -17.07
N SER A 52 1.22 28.26 -16.15
CA SER A 52 0.27 27.17 -16.43
C SER A 52 -1.11 27.71 -16.78
N GLU A 53 -1.62 28.71 -16.05
CA GLU A 53 -2.90 29.38 -16.32
C GLU A 53 -2.89 30.11 -17.67
N ALA A 54 -1.80 30.81 -18.00
CA ALA A 54 -1.63 31.48 -19.28
C ALA A 54 -1.46 30.51 -20.46
N ALA A 55 -1.10 29.24 -20.20
CA ALA A 55 -1.07 28.18 -21.20
C ALA A 55 -2.44 27.53 -21.35
N ALA A 56 -3.14 27.25 -20.23
CA ALA A 56 -4.48 26.69 -20.22
C ALA A 56 -5.50 27.56 -20.98
N SER A 57 -5.36 28.89 -20.90
CA SER A 57 -6.21 29.85 -21.64
C SER A 57 -6.02 29.82 -23.17
N LYS A 58 -5.00 29.13 -23.68
CA LYS A 58 -4.73 28.97 -25.11
C LYS A 58 -5.32 27.70 -25.70
N TYR A 59 -5.88 26.81 -24.88
CA TYR A 59 -6.51 25.57 -25.34
C TYR A 59 -8.01 25.77 -25.52
N ASP A 60 -8.53 25.43 -26.71
CA ASP A 60 -9.96 25.53 -27.05
C ASP A 60 -10.78 24.35 -26.45
N GLY A 61 -10.61 24.07 -25.16
CA GLY A 61 -11.27 22.97 -24.45
C GLY A 61 -10.70 21.58 -24.75
N GLY A 62 -11.40 20.53 -24.30
CA GLY A 62 -11.00 19.13 -24.51
C GLY A 62 -9.90 18.62 -23.58
N ALA A 63 -9.26 17.50 -23.94
CA ALA A 63 -8.30 16.79 -23.09
C ALA A 63 -7.08 17.64 -22.67
N LEU A 64 -6.58 18.51 -23.57
CA LEU A 64 -5.46 19.41 -23.27
C LEU A 64 -5.81 20.46 -22.22
N ALA A 65 -7.00 21.07 -22.33
CA ALA A 65 -7.48 22.02 -21.34
C ALA A 65 -7.70 21.33 -19.97
N ALA A 66 -8.24 20.11 -19.96
CA ALA A 66 -8.43 19.34 -18.74
C ALA A 66 -7.11 18.96 -18.06
N MET A 67 -6.10 18.54 -18.83
CA MET A 67 -4.76 18.23 -18.30
C MET A 67 -4.05 19.48 -17.77
N ALA A 68 -4.14 20.60 -18.47
CA ALA A 68 -3.55 21.86 -18.04
C ALA A 68 -4.21 22.40 -16.76
N ASP A 69 -5.53 22.23 -16.64
CA ASP A 69 -6.26 22.59 -15.42
C ASP A 69 -5.85 21.69 -14.24
N LEU A 70 -5.77 20.37 -14.44
CA LEU A 70 -5.30 19.41 -13.43
C LEU A 70 -3.87 19.74 -12.94
N ASN A 71 -2.96 20.05 -13.86
CA ASN A 71 -1.61 20.49 -13.51
C ASN A 71 -1.64 21.78 -12.67
N THR A 72 -2.48 22.74 -13.05
CA THR A 72 -2.64 24.00 -12.32
C THR A 72 -3.19 23.77 -10.90
N GLN A 73 -4.18 22.90 -10.74
CA GLN A 73 -4.72 22.52 -9.44
C GLN A 73 -3.66 21.84 -8.55
N THR A 74 -2.84 20.95 -9.12
CA THR A 74 -1.76 20.25 -8.42
C THR A 74 -0.70 21.23 -7.89
N LEU A 75 -0.30 22.21 -8.71
CA LEU A 75 0.64 23.25 -8.30
C LEU A 75 0.07 24.15 -7.19
N ARG A 76 -1.22 24.52 -7.27
CA ARG A 76 -1.90 25.33 -6.25
C ARG A 76 -1.98 24.59 -4.92
N LEU A 77 -2.37 23.31 -4.94
CA LEU A 77 -2.39 22.47 -3.74
C LEU A 77 -1.01 22.41 -3.08
N THR A 78 0.02 22.19 -3.88
CA THR A 78 1.41 22.13 -3.40
C THR A 78 1.84 23.42 -2.73
N LYS A 79 1.54 24.57 -3.37
CA LYS A 79 1.79 25.89 -2.82
C LYS A 79 1.07 26.08 -1.47
N SER A 80 -0.21 25.79 -1.39
CA SER A 80 -1.01 26.00 -0.18
C SER A 80 -0.51 25.18 1.02
N LEU A 81 0.01 23.97 0.79
CA LEU A 81 0.58 23.14 1.85
C LEU A 81 1.93 23.69 2.36
N LEU A 82 2.77 24.16 1.46
CA LEU A 82 4.01 24.87 1.80
C LEU A 82 3.74 26.16 2.60
N GLU A 83 2.74 26.95 2.19
CA GLU A 83 2.32 28.16 2.91
C GLU A 83 1.81 27.84 4.32
N ALA A 84 0.98 26.80 4.45
CA ALA A 84 0.50 26.33 5.74
C ALA A 84 1.65 25.89 6.66
N ARG A 85 2.67 25.22 6.10
CA ARG A 85 3.85 24.79 6.87
C ARG A 85 4.68 25.97 7.34
N VAL A 86 4.95 26.95 6.48
CA VAL A 86 5.70 28.16 6.86
C VAL A 86 4.95 28.94 7.95
N ALA A 87 3.62 29.10 7.83
CA ALA A 87 2.81 29.80 8.81
C ALA A 87 2.75 29.08 10.18
N ALA A 88 2.73 27.75 10.20
CA ALA A 88 2.78 26.95 11.43
C ALA A 88 4.10 27.16 12.20
N GLU A 89 5.23 27.19 11.49
CA GLU A 89 6.55 27.40 12.09
C GLU A 89 6.77 28.84 12.58
N GLU A 90 6.22 29.84 11.88
CA GLU A 90 6.33 31.26 12.26
C GLU A 90 5.54 31.62 13.53
N THR A 91 4.36 31.02 13.71
CA THR A 91 3.44 31.40 14.78
C THR A 91 3.68 30.63 16.08
N GLY A 92 4.47 29.54 16.04
CA GLY A 92 4.69 28.64 17.18
C GLY A 92 3.39 28.05 17.74
N ALA A 93 2.27 28.20 17.03
CA ALA A 93 0.96 27.75 17.44
C ALA A 93 0.73 26.32 16.93
N PRO A 94 0.16 25.43 17.77
CA PRO A 94 -0.28 24.13 17.29
C PRO A 94 -1.48 24.36 16.39
N ILE A 95 -1.24 24.53 15.09
CA ILE A 95 -2.30 24.53 14.10
C ILE A 95 -2.84 23.10 14.07
N GLU A 96 -4.01 22.88 14.67
CA GLU A 96 -4.78 21.64 14.55
C GLU A 96 -5.43 21.58 13.16
N ILE A 97 -4.61 21.69 12.11
CA ILE A 97 -4.91 21.07 10.83
C ILE A 97 -4.21 19.72 10.95
N LYS A 98 -4.99 18.64 10.91
CA LYS A 98 -4.47 17.26 10.87
C LYS A 98 -3.77 16.99 9.54
N VAL A 99 -2.71 17.73 9.24
CA VAL A 99 -1.75 17.35 8.20
C VAL A 99 -0.82 16.36 8.89
N PRO A 100 -0.78 15.09 8.49
CA PRO A 100 0.20 14.16 9.04
C PRO A 100 1.61 14.72 8.71
N ALA A 101 2.43 14.92 9.73
CA ALA A 101 3.82 15.30 9.52
C ALA A 101 4.62 14.03 9.25
N VAL A 102 5.21 13.92 8.07
CA VAL A 102 6.13 12.82 7.72
C VAL A 102 7.54 13.19 8.20
N LYS A 103 8.36 12.22 8.60
CA LYS A 103 9.75 12.49 9.01
C LYS A 103 10.62 12.76 7.77
N PRO A 104 11.44 13.83 7.73
CA PRO A 104 12.35 14.07 6.60
C PRO A 104 13.39 12.96 6.37
N GLU A 105 13.61 12.60 5.10
CA GLU A 105 14.51 11.59 4.56
C GLU A 105 15.47 12.20 3.51
N PRO A 106 16.69 12.58 3.89
CA PRO A 106 17.59 13.34 3.01
C PRO A 106 18.16 12.51 1.84
N ASP A 107 18.40 11.21 2.02
CA ASP A 107 18.95 10.34 0.97
C ASP A 107 17.90 10.06 -0.13
N LEU A 108 16.64 9.84 0.27
CA LEU A 108 15.51 9.73 -0.64
C LEU A 108 15.28 11.06 -1.39
N ALA A 109 15.33 12.19 -0.67
CA ALA A 109 15.23 13.51 -1.28
C ALA A 109 16.31 13.74 -2.35
N ALA A 110 17.55 13.31 -2.12
CA ALA A 110 18.62 13.39 -3.12
C ALA A 110 18.35 12.53 -4.37
N LYS A 111 17.79 11.33 -4.19
CA LYS A 111 17.41 10.42 -5.28
C LYS A 111 16.27 11.00 -6.13
N ILE A 112 15.20 11.49 -5.48
CA ILE A 112 14.06 12.13 -6.16
C ILE A 112 14.51 13.41 -6.86
N LEU A 113 15.41 14.20 -6.28
CA LEU A 113 15.96 15.39 -6.92
C LEU A 113 16.67 15.08 -8.25
N GLY A 114 17.39 13.95 -8.32
CA GLY A 114 18.01 13.48 -9.57
C GLY A 114 16.99 13.16 -10.66
N GLU A 115 15.91 12.46 -10.31
CA GLU A 115 14.81 12.18 -11.25
C GLU A 115 14.01 13.44 -11.59
N PHE A 116 13.80 14.34 -10.64
CA PHE A 116 13.16 15.64 -10.86
C PHE A 116 13.94 16.47 -11.90
N GLN A 117 15.26 16.54 -11.79
CA GLN A 117 16.13 17.23 -12.76
C GLN A 117 16.07 16.59 -14.15
N LYS A 118 16.02 15.26 -14.21
CA LYS A 118 15.88 14.51 -15.46
C LYS A 118 14.50 14.72 -16.10
N GLN A 119 13.44 14.64 -15.31
CA GLN A 119 12.07 14.87 -15.75
C GLN A 119 11.88 16.32 -16.21
N GLN A 120 12.51 17.28 -15.55
CA GLN A 120 12.52 18.68 -15.99
C GLN A 120 13.12 18.84 -17.39
N LYS A 121 14.17 18.07 -17.71
CA LYS A 121 14.74 18.02 -19.06
C LYS A 121 13.76 17.38 -20.05
N THR A 122 13.12 16.27 -19.70
CA THR A 122 12.09 15.61 -20.52
C THR A 122 10.94 16.56 -20.87
N VAL A 123 10.44 17.33 -19.90
CA VAL A 123 9.40 18.36 -20.11
C VAL A 123 9.88 19.43 -21.11
N ASN A 124 11.13 19.87 -21.00
CA ASN A 124 11.70 20.87 -21.92
C ASN A 124 11.87 20.32 -23.34
N ASP A 125 12.23 19.06 -23.48
CA ASP A 125 12.39 18.41 -24.78
C ASP A 125 11.01 18.14 -25.43
N ALA A 126 10.02 17.72 -24.65
CA ALA A 126 8.63 17.58 -25.10
C ALA A 126 8.02 18.92 -25.53
N LEU A 127 8.35 20.03 -24.85
CA LEU A 127 7.92 21.37 -25.25
C LEU A 127 8.50 21.77 -26.62
N LYS A 128 9.77 21.49 -26.88
CA LYS A 128 10.40 21.79 -28.18
C LYS A 128 9.76 20.96 -29.29
N GLU A 129 9.59 19.66 -29.05
CA GLU A 129 8.91 18.75 -29.98
C GLU A 129 7.50 19.27 -30.35
N ALA A 130 6.75 19.74 -29.35
CA ALA A 130 5.43 20.28 -29.56
C ALA A 130 5.41 21.65 -30.28
N GLN A 131 6.44 22.47 -30.11
CA GLN A 131 6.61 23.74 -30.83
C GLN A 131 7.04 23.55 -32.29
N ASP A 132 7.81 22.49 -32.56
CA ASP A 132 8.33 22.18 -33.90
C ASP A 132 7.32 21.39 -34.75
N ALA A 133 6.31 20.76 -34.13
CA ALA A 133 5.30 19.95 -34.80
C ALA A 133 4.00 20.74 -35.12
N GLY A 134 3.53 20.66 -36.36
CA GLY A 134 2.27 21.24 -36.80
C GLY A 134 1.10 20.25 -36.84
N GLY A 135 -0.14 20.76 -36.83
CA GLY A 135 -1.35 19.97 -37.01
C GLY A 135 -1.59 18.92 -35.92
N LEU A 136 -2.07 17.73 -36.31
CA LEU A 136 -2.42 16.66 -35.36
C LEU A 136 -1.20 16.12 -34.58
N MET A 137 -0.03 16.10 -35.21
CA MET A 137 1.22 15.72 -34.53
C MET A 137 1.61 16.73 -33.44
N GLY A 138 1.43 18.03 -33.71
CA GLY A 138 1.58 19.07 -32.69
C GLY A 138 0.61 18.90 -31.52
N ALA A 139 -0.64 18.54 -31.79
CA ALA A 139 -1.63 18.29 -30.74
C ALA A 139 -1.26 17.08 -29.85
N LEU A 140 -0.77 15.97 -30.44
CA LEU A 140 -0.28 14.81 -29.68
C LEU A 140 0.98 15.14 -28.86
N ALA A 141 1.92 15.90 -29.43
CA ALA A 141 3.12 16.35 -28.73
C ALA A 141 2.78 17.30 -27.56
N MET A 142 1.77 18.16 -27.72
CA MET A 142 1.25 18.99 -26.62
C MET A 142 0.60 18.14 -25.52
N THR A 143 -0.12 17.07 -25.87
CA THR A 143 -0.70 16.14 -24.88
C THR A 143 0.38 15.45 -24.06
N ARG A 144 1.44 15.01 -24.73
CA ARG A 144 2.62 14.45 -24.07
C ARG A 144 3.26 15.49 -23.15
N TYR A 145 3.50 16.71 -23.63
CA TYR A 145 4.07 17.78 -22.82
C TYR A 145 3.28 18.07 -21.53
N GLU A 146 1.94 18.11 -21.59
CA GLU A 146 1.11 18.30 -20.39
C GLU A 146 1.13 17.08 -19.46
N THR A 147 1.24 15.87 -20.00
CA THR A 147 1.41 14.63 -19.20
C THR A 147 2.75 14.64 -18.46
N GLU A 148 3.84 15.00 -19.14
CA GLU A 148 5.19 15.05 -18.55
C GLU A 148 5.28 16.12 -17.43
N LYS A 149 4.51 17.21 -17.54
CA LYS A 149 4.38 18.24 -16.49
C LYS A 149 3.67 17.71 -15.25
N LEU A 150 2.63 16.89 -15.42
CA LEU A 150 1.95 16.25 -14.30
C LEU A 150 2.89 15.32 -13.53
N THR A 151 3.67 14.51 -14.24
CA THR A 151 4.71 13.65 -13.64
C THR A 151 5.77 14.48 -12.89
N LEU A 152 6.19 15.62 -13.45
CA LEU A 152 7.11 16.54 -12.78
C LEU A 152 6.51 17.10 -11.47
N ALA A 153 5.23 17.43 -11.47
CA ALA A 153 4.53 17.92 -10.28
C ALA A 153 4.44 16.83 -9.19
N GLN A 154 4.18 15.57 -9.56
CA GLN A 154 4.17 14.43 -8.63
C GLN A 154 5.55 14.17 -8.02
N LEU A 155 6.61 14.18 -8.83
CA LEU A 155 7.99 14.04 -8.33
C LEU A 155 8.37 15.17 -7.38
N ARG A 156 7.90 16.39 -7.63
CA ARG A 156 8.09 17.52 -6.70
C ARG A 156 7.40 17.27 -5.36
N GLN A 157 6.17 16.76 -5.35
CA GLN A 157 5.45 16.43 -4.11
C GLN A 157 6.19 15.34 -3.32
N GLY A 158 6.66 14.28 -3.98
CA GLY A 158 7.48 13.25 -3.35
C GLY A 158 8.78 13.81 -2.77
N TRP A 159 9.46 14.72 -3.49
CA TRP A 159 10.64 15.40 -2.99
C TRP A 159 10.35 16.29 -1.77
N LEU A 160 9.25 17.05 -1.79
CA LEU A 160 8.84 17.90 -0.67
C LEU A 160 8.47 17.08 0.57
N ARG A 161 7.85 15.91 0.38
CA ARG A 161 7.58 14.95 1.44
C ARG A 161 8.88 14.44 2.06
N ALA A 162 9.79 13.94 1.23
CA ALA A 162 11.08 13.44 1.69
C ALA A 162 11.95 14.54 2.33
N GLN A 163 12.01 15.73 1.75
CA GLN A 163 12.91 16.79 2.22
C GLN A 163 12.37 17.52 3.46
N TYR A 164 11.05 17.70 3.55
CA TYR A 164 10.42 18.61 4.52
C TYR A 164 9.30 18.00 5.34
N GLY A 165 8.94 16.73 5.11
CA GLY A 165 7.89 16.06 5.87
C GLY A 165 6.48 16.53 5.57
N ILE A 166 6.25 17.13 4.39
CA ILE A 166 4.94 17.65 3.96
C ILE A 166 4.09 16.51 3.43
N ALA A 167 2.86 16.38 3.94
CA ALA A 167 1.88 15.46 3.40
C ALA A 167 0.86 16.15 2.50
N PHE A 168 0.40 15.40 1.49
CA PHE A 168 -0.50 15.83 0.43
C PHE A 168 -1.81 15.02 0.49
N PRO A 169 -2.97 15.61 0.13
CA PRO A 169 -4.23 14.89 -0.03
C PRO A 169 -4.07 13.67 -0.94
N GLY A 170 -4.47 12.50 -0.45
CA GLY A 170 -4.10 11.19 -1.02
C GLY A 170 -3.28 10.35 -0.03
N ASP A 171 -2.49 10.99 0.83
CA ASP A 171 -1.78 10.35 1.96
C ASP A 171 -2.75 9.96 3.11
N ALA A 172 -3.98 10.49 3.10
CA ALA A 172 -4.96 10.42 4.19
C ALA A 172 -5.77 9.12 4.28
N GLN A 173 -5.37 8.04 3.59
CA GLN A 173 -5.80 6.68 3.99
C GLN A 173 -4.87 6.03 5.02
N GLN A 174 -3.76 6.68 5.37
CA GLN A 174 -2.85 6.20 6.42
C GLN A 174 -2.38 7.36 7.30
N THR A 175 -3.28 7.87 8.14
CA THR A 175 -2.89 8.77 9.22
C THR A 175 -3.63 8.40 10.49
N VAL A 176 -3.16 7.35 11.17
CA VAL A 176 -3.52 7.14 12.57
C VAL A 176 -2.74 8.17 13.40
N GLN A 177 -3.46 9.13 13.98
CA GLN A 177 -2.87 10.12 14.87
C GLN A 177 -2.51 9.48 16.21
N PHE A 178 -1.22 9.52 16.55
CA PHE A 178 -0.71 9.20 17.87
C PHE A 178 -1.14 10.28 18.88
N ASN A 179 -2.11 9.96 19.73
CA ASN A 179 -2.25 10.64 21.02
C ASN A 179 -1.40 9.87 22.04
N ALA A 180 -0.32 10.50 22.50
CA ALA A 180 0.51 10.00 23.57
C ALA A 180 -0.25 10.02 24.92
N ALA A 181 -0.28 8.89 25.61
CA ALA A 181 -0.55 8.80 27.05
C ALA A 181 0.14 7.54 27.61
N PRO A 182 0.37 7.46 28.94
CA PRO A 182 1.66 7.72 29.55
C PRO A 182 2.46 6.46 29.89
N ASP A 183 3.77 6.66 30.00
CA ASP A 183 4.78 5.84 30.65
C ASP A 183 4.27 5.00 31.83
N GLN A 184 4.38 3.68 31.74
CA GLN A 184 4.78 2.84 32.86
C GLN A 184 5.68 1.68 32.40
N SER A 185 6.91 1.74 32.90
CA SER A 185 7.92 0.71 32.89
C SER A 185 7.49 -0.53 33.70
N GLN A 186 7.71 -1.74 33.17
CA GLN A 186 8.14 -2.93 33.94
C GLN A 186 8.53 -4.12 33.03
N SER A 187 9.69 -4.73 33.33
CA SER A 187 10.16 -6.03 32.82
C SER A 187 9.91 -7.13 33.88
N PRO A 188 10.30 -8.40 33.65
CA PRO A 188 9.81 -9.37 32.67
C PRO A 188 9.29 -10.67 33.35
N GLN A 189 8.66 -11.55 32.57
CA GLN A 189 8.16 -12.90 32.90
C GLN A 189 6.77 -12.96 33.53
N ASP A 190 5.78 -13.26 32.70
CA ASP A 190 4.78 -14.33 32.89
C ASP A 190 3.94 -14.43 31.59
N ALA A 191 3.50 -15.64 31.23
CA ALA A 191 2.77 -15.92 30.00
C ALA A 191 1.57 -14.96 29.82
N LYS A 192 1.57 -14.18 28.72
CA LYS A 192 0.54 -13.18 28.43
C LYS A 192 -0.83 -13.86 28.26
N PRO A 193 -1.91 -13.35 28.86
CA PRO A 193 -3.27 -13.69 28.44
C PRO A 193 -3.42 -13.27 26.98
N GLY A 194 -3.85 -14.18 26.11
CA GLY A 194 -4.05 -13.90 24.68
C GLY A 194 -5.06 -12.78 24.47
N VAL A 195 -4.79 -11.90 23.49
CA VAL A 195 -5.78 -10.91 23.03
C VAL A 195 -6.99 -11.67 22.45
N ALA A 196 -8.20 -11.21 22.73
CA ALA A 196 -9.43 -11.97 22.44
C ALA A 196 -9.67 -12.24 20.94
N TRP A 197 -9.03 -11.46 20.07
CA TRP A 197 -9.10 -11.55 18.61
C TRP A 197 -7.90 -12.28 17.98
N ALA A 198 -6.98 -12.81 18.78
CA ALA A 198 -5.90 -13.68 18.30
C ALA A 198 -6.48 -14.99 17.74
N ASP A 199 -5.79 -15.56 16.77
CA ASP A 199 -6.11 -16.90 16.26
C ASP A 199 -5.71 -17.96 17.30
N PRO A 200 -6.66 -18.72 17.87
CA PRO A 200 -6.34 -19.77 18.84
C PRO A 200 -5.59 -20.95 18.24
N ASP A 201 -5.66 -21.15 16.92
CA ASP A 201 -4.98 -22.27 16.23
C ASP A 201 -3.49 -21.99 15.98
N HIS A 202 -3.06 -20.72 16.14
CA HIS A 202 -1.68 -20.26 15.97
C HIS A 202 -1.13 -19.52 17.20
N PRO A 203 -1.08 -20.15 18.39
CA PRO A 203 -0.63 -19.51 19.64
C PRO A 203 0.86 -19.14 19.66
N GLU A 204 1.65 -19.63 18.70
CA GLU A 204 3.06 -19.33 18.53
C GLU A 204 3.33 -17.90 18.02
N ILE A 205 2.33 -17.22 17.46
CA ILE A 205 2.45 -15.87 16.89
C ILE A 205 2.23 -14.80 17.97
N ASP A 206 3.07 -13.76 17.99
CA ASP A 206 2.88 -12.62 18.90
C ASP A 206 1.84 -11.65 18.36
N TYR A 207 0.57 -11.90 18.69
CA TYR A 207 -0.53 -11.01 18.34
C TYR A 207 -0.52 -9.64 19.05
N SER A 208 0.44 -9.38 19.95
CA SER A 208 0.57 -8.04 20.56
C SER A 208 1.29 -7.02 19.68
N MET A 209 1.80 -7.42 18.51
CA MET A 209 2.35 -6.49 17.52
C MET A 209 1.30 -5.47 17.06
N ALA A 210 1.74 -4.22 16.87
CA ALA A 210 0.85 -3.11 16.48
C ALA A 210 0.07 -3.37 15.19
N ILE A 211 0.66 -4.09 14.23
CA ILE A 211 0.02 -4.42 12.95
C ILE A 211 -1.27 -5.23 13.15
N PHE A 212 -1.28 -6.20 14.08
CA PHE A 212 -2.47 -7.01 14.30
C PHE A 212 -3.61 -6.22 14.95
N SER A 213 -3.29 -5.31 15.88
CA SER A 213 -4.30 -4.39 16.43
C SER A 213 -4.89 -3.50 15.33
N SER A 214 -4.04 -2.98 14.43
CA SER A 214 -4.50 -2.14 13.31
C SER A 214 -5.38 -2.89 12.32
N LEU A 215 -5.06 -4.17 12.05
CA LEU A 215 -5.88 -5.04 11.22
C LEU A 215 -7.23 -5.32 11.89
N HIS A 216 -7.24 -5.64 13.18
CA HIS A 216 -8.47 -5.84 13.94
C HIS A 216 -9.38 -4.60 13.95
N ASP A 217 -8.82 -3.42 14.18
CA ASP A 217 -9.55 -2.15 14.15
C ASP A 217 -10.13 -1.82 12.76
N SER A 218 -9.61 -2.49 11.72
CA SER A 218 -10.07 -2.39 10.33
C SER A 218 -10.96 -3.57 9.91
N ASP A 219 -11.58 -4.26 10.87
CA ASP A 219 -12.51 -5.39 10.68
C ASP A 219 -11.89 -6.64 10.02
N TYR A 220 -10.56 -6.82 10.10
CA TYR A 220 -9.94 -8.07 9.69
C TYR A 220 -10.07 -9.13 10.80
N VAL A 221 -10.27 -10.38 10.39
CA VAL A 221 -10.22 -11.57 11.24
C VAL A 221 -8.87 -12.23 11.08
N MET A 222 -8.20 -12.54 12.19
CA MET A 222 -6.87 -13.14 12.13
C MET A 222 -6.94 -14.63 11.81
N SER A 223 -6.04 -15.08 10.95
CA SER A 223 -5.72 -16.49 10.73
C SER A 223 -4.22 -16.65 10.59
N GLY A 224 -3.53 -17.13 11.63
CA GLY A 224 -2.07 -17.14 11.68
C GLY A 224 -1.48 -15.74 11.42
N TRP A 225 -0.60 -15.63 10.41
CA TRP A 225 0.01 -14.36 9.96
C TRP A 225 -0.87 -13.54 9.00
N TRP A 226 -2.12 -13.95 8.79
CA TRP A 226 -3.04 -13.31 7.85
C TRP A 226 -4.11 -12.52 8.59
N GLY A 227 -4.33 -11.28 8.17
CA GLY A 227 -5.62 -10.62 8.38
C GLY A 227 -6.51 -10.91 7.19
N ILE A 228 -7.75 -11.35 7.42
CA ILE A 228 -8.75 -11.60 6.37
C ILE A 228 -9.96 -10.68 6.58
N GLN A 229 -10.29 -9.87 5.57
CA GLN A 229 -11.46 -9.01 5.54
C GLN A 229 -12.45 -9.53 4.49
N HIS A 230 -13.72 -9.58 4.85
CA HIS A 230 -14.82 -9.92 3.95
C HIS A 230 -15.71 -8.69 3.74
N SER A 231 -15.97 -8.34 2.49
CA SER A 231 -16.86 -7.26 2.09
C SER A 231 -17.80 -7.71 0.97
N LYS A 232 -18.62 -6.79 0.47
CA LYS A 232 -19.45 -7.00 -0.71
C LYS A 232 -19.25 -5.86 -1.69
N ALA A 233 -19.14 -6.18 -2.97
CA ALA A 233 -19.03 -5.18 -4.02
C ALA A 233 -20.31 -4.34 -4.06
N ALA A 234 -20.17 -3.02 -4.07
CA ALA A 234 -21.32 -2.10 -4.06
C ALA A 234 -22.18 -2.16 -5.33
N ILE A 235 -21.65 -2.73 -6.42
CA ILE A 235 -22.31 -2.78 -7.73
C ILE A 235 -23.32 -3.93 -7.85
N ASP A 236 -23.01 -5.11 -7.29
CA ASP A 236 -23.76 -6.33 -7.50
C ASP A 236 -23.85 -7.26 -6.26
N ASP A 237 -23.41 -6.77 -5.10
CA ASP A 237 -23.35 -7.50 -3.83
C ASP A 237 -22.49 -8.78 -3.89
N SER A 238 -21.64 -8.93 -4.91
CA SER A 238 -20.70 -10.05 -5.00
C SER A 238 -19.76 -10.07 -3.79
N ALA A 239 -19.43 -11.27 -3.31
CA ALA A 239 -18.53 -11.43 -2.18
C ALA A 239 -17.13 -10.95 -2.55
N GLU A 240 -16.54 -10.13 -1.68
CA GLU A 240 -15.17 -9.67 -1.80
C GLU A 240 -14.37 -10.15 -0.60
N VAL A 241 -13.13 -10.54 -0.86
CA VAL A 241 -12.20 -11.00 0.17
C VAL A 241 -10.85 -10.33 -0.05
N VAL A 242 -10.28 -9.79 1.01
CA VAL A 242 -8.91 -9.28 1.04
C VAL A 242 -8.18 -9.94 2.20
N ALA A 243 -7.17 -10.74 1.89
CA ALA A 243 -6.31 -11.38 2.86
C ALA A 243 -4.89 -10.81 2.75
N MET A 244 -4.35 -10.28 3.84
CA MET A 244 -3.03 -9.66 3.90
C MET A 244 -2.12 -10.46 4.83
N ASN A 245 -1.00 -10.95 4.30
CA ASN A 245 0.04 -11.56 5.10
C ASN A 245 1.00 -10.49 5.64
N VAL A 246 1.19 -10.48 6.96
CA VAL A 246 2.02 -9.49 7.67
C VAL A 246 3.23 -10.11 8.38
N SER A 247 3.61 -11.34 8.05
CA SER A 247 4.80 -11.99 8.65
C SER A 247 6.12 -11.29 8.29
N GLY A 248 6.15 -10.58 7.16
CA GLY A 248 7.27 -9.72 6.76
C GLY A 248 7.33 -8.38 7.51
N TYR A 249 6.38 -8.10 8.40
CA TYR A 249 6.32 -6.86 9.16
C TYR A 249 7.46 -6.80 10.19
N GLY A 250 8.43 -5.91 9.97
CA GLY A 250 9.54 -5.70 10.91
C GLY A 250 9.14 -4.86 12.13
N GLU A 251 9.54 -5.27 13.33
CA GLU A 251 9.45 -4.42 14.52
C GLU A 251 10.61 -3.41 14.57
N GLY A 252 10.30 -2.11 14.63
CA GLY A 252 11.28 -1.04 14.84
C GLY A 252 10.99 0.22 14.02
N LEU A 253 11.97 1.14 13.99
CA LEU A 253 11.93 2.40 13.22
C LEU A 253 12.09 2.20 11.69
N ALA A 254 12.03 0.97 11.19
CA ALA A 254 12.03 0.68 9.76
C ALA A 254 10.63 0.99 9.22
N MET A 255 10.54 1.95 8.29
CA MET A 255 9.27 2.54 7.82
C MET A 255 8.67 1.83 6.59
N HIS A 256 9.17 0.64 6.23
CA HIS A 256 8.69 -0.12 5.08
C HIS A 256 8.17 -1.47 5.56
N HIS A 257 6.90 -1.73 5.27
CA HIS A 257 6.14 -2.89 5.68
C HIS A 257 5.64 -3.66 4.46
N PRO A 258 6.57 -4.33 3.73
CA PRO A 258 6.19 -5.11 2.57
C PRO A 258 5.20 -6.20 2.95
N SER A 259 4.21 -6.42 2.10
CA SER A 259 3.13 -7.36 2.36
C SER A 259 2.75 -8.13 1.10
N LEU A 260 2.12 -9.28 1.33
CA LEU A 260 1.45 -10.02 0.26
C LEU A 260 -0.05 -9.96 0.49
N ILE A 261 -0.76 -9.43 -0.49
CA ILE A 261 -2.21 -9.36 -0.49
C ILE A 261 -2.75 -10.38 -1.48
N ILE A 262 -3.67 -11.21 -1.03
CA ILE A 262 -4.39 -12.18 -1.85
C ILE A 262 -5.87 -11.90 -1.68
N GLY A 263 -6.62 -11.89 -2.77
CA GLY A 263 -8.03 -11.58 -2.65
C GLY A 263 -8.84 -11.78 -3.90
N CYS A 264 -10.13 -11.48 -3.75
CA CYS A 264 -11.14 -11.48 -4.79
C CYS A 264 -11.91 -10.17 -4.73
N ILE A 265 -11.90 -9.41 -5.81
CA ILE A 265 -12.67 -8.17 -5.96
C ILE A 265 -13.25 -8.17 -7.38
N GLU A 266 -14.54 -7.87 -7.51
CA GLU A 266 -15.28 -7.92 -8.78
C GLU A 266 -15.09 -9.25 -9.54
N HIS A 267 -15.11 -10.38 -8.82
CA HIS A 267 -14.87 -11.73 -9.35
C HIS A 267 -13.48 -11.96 -9.99
N GLU A 268 -12.52 -11.05 -9.78
CA GLU A 268 -11.16 -11.21 -10.24
C GLU A 268 -10.19 -11.53 -9.08
N ALA A 269 -9.60 -12.73 -9.14
CA ALA A 269 -8.57 -13.15 -8.21
C ALA A 269 -7.31 -12.30 -8.39
N ARG A 270 -6.68 -11.93 -7.28
CA ARG A 270 -5.44 -11.13 -7.27
C ARG A 270 -4.44 -11.67 -6.26
N VAL A 271 -3.17 -11.60 -6.63
CA VAL A 271 -2.03 -11.77 -5.73
C VAL A 271 -1.14 -10.56 -5.95
N ILE A 272 -0.94 -9.76 -4.92
CA ILE A 272 -0.22 -8.49 -4.97
C ILE A 272 0.94 -8.56 -3.99
N TYR A 273 2.15 -8.34 -4.49
CA TYR A 273 3.31 -8.03 -3.67
C TYR A 273 3.45 -6.51 -3.61
N ASP A 274 3.12 -5.95 -2.44
CA ASP A 274 3.31 -4.56 -2.10
C ASP A 274 4.65 -4.40 -1.37
N THR A 275 5.51 -3.52 -1.89
CA THR A 275 6.83 -3.28 -1.29
C THR A 275 6.79 -2.20 -0.22
N ASP A 276 5.69 -1.44 -0.10
CA ASP A 276 5.58 -0.25 0.75
C ASP A 276 6.65 0.82 0.42
N GLU A 277 7.16 0.76 -0.81
CA GLU A 277 8.17 1.66 -1.39
C GLU A 277 7.79 2.02 -2.83
N TYR A 278 7.96 3.29 -3.19
CA TYR A 278 7.77 3.71 -4.58
C TYR A 278 8.88 3.15 -5.48
N LEU A 279 8.50 2.36 -6.46
CA LEU A 279 9.41 1.69 -7.39
C LEU A 279 9.74 2.59 -8.58
N LEU A 280 11.03 2.68 -8.95
CA LEU A 280 11.43 3.31 -10.21
C LEU A 280 11.22 2.32 -11.36
N SER A 281 9.99 2.26 -11.86
CA SER A 281 9.63 1.40 -12.98
C SER A 281 10.12 1.92 -14.33
N ASP A 282 10.10 1.03 -15.32
CA ASP A 282 10.34 1.40 -16.71
C ASP A 282 9.00 1.79 -17.33
N PHE A 283 8.78 3.09 -17.58
CA PHE A 283 7.56 3.58 -18.24
C PHE A 283 7.25 2.92 -19.59
N ASN A 284 8.20 2.18 -20.19
CA ASN A 284 7.98 1.41 -21.41
C ASN A 284 7.52 -0.05 -21.17
N SER A 285 7.50 -0.54 -19.92
CA SER A 285 7.17 -1.91 -19.55
C SER A 285 6.33 -1.96 -18.28
N HIS A 286 5.03 -2.20 -18.41
CA HIS A 286 4.07 -2.45 -17.33
C HIS A 286 4.27 -3.83 -16.64
N ARG A 287 5.50 -4.35 -16.65
CA ARG A 287 5.84 -5.68 -16.16
C ARG A 287 7.12 -5.62 -15.33
N MET A 288 7.07 -6.26 -14.17
CA MET A 288 8.18 -6.36 -13.24
C MET A 288 8.74 -7.78 -13.20
N LYS A 289 10.06 -7.90 -13.03
CA LYS A 289 10.71 -9.21 -12.82
C LYS A 289 10.62 -9.55 -11.35
N VAL A 290 9.94 -10.66 -11.06
CA VAL A 290 9.76 -11.17 -9.70
C VAL A 290 10.41 -12.54 -9.63
N THR A 291 11.39 -12.72 -8.76
CA THR A 291 11.92 -14.04 -8.44
C THR A 291 11.05 -14.63 -7.33
N VAL A 292 10.52 -15.83 -7.56
CA VAL A 292 9.67 -16.56 -6.61
C VAL A 292 10.40 -17.81 -6.14
N ARG A 293 10.34 -18.09 -4.86
CA ARG A 293 10.73 -19.38 -4.28
C ARG A 293 9.69 -19.80 -3.23
N VAL A 294 9.08 -20.96 -3.44
CA VAL A 294 8.13 -21.57 -2.49
C VAL A 294 8.89 -22.65 -1.71
N ASP A 295 8.86 -22.56 -0.39
CA ASP A 295 9.60 -23.43 0.53
C ASP A 295 11.08 -23.61 0.10
N ASN A 296 11.49 -24.87 -0.08
CA ASN A 296 12.84 -25.26 -0.46
C ASN A 296 13.01 -25.49 -1.96
N ALA A 297 11.99 -25.24 -2.78
CA ALA A 297 12.06 -25.42 -4.23
C ALA A 297 13.11 -24.48 -4.87
N ASP A 298 13.46 -24.75 -6.12
CA ASP A 298 14.36 -23.87 -6.87
C ASP A 298 13.68 -22.53 -7.15
N ALA A 299 14.44 -21.44 -6.98
CA ALA A 299 13.95 -20.10 -7.29
C ALA A 299 13.75 -19.96 -8.80
N ARG A 300 12.61 -19.38 -9.19
CA ARG A 300 12.26 -19.15 -10.60
C ARG A 300 11.98 -17.67 -10.85
N ASN A 301 12.21 -17.23 -12.07
CA ASN A 301 11.87 -15.87 -12.48
C ASN A 301 10.50 -15.85 -13.13
N GLU A 302 9.66 -14.97 -12.64
CA GLU A 302 8.37 -14.65 -13.19
C GLU A 302 8.32 -13.20 -13.65
N SER A 303 7.25 -12.90 -14.36
CA SER A 303 6.95 -11.55 -14.81
C SER A 303 5.54 -11.19 -14.34
N TRP A 304 5.46 -10.24 -13.42
CA TRP A 304 4.22 -9.79 -12.80
C TRP A 304 3.82 -8.44 -13.41
N SER A 305 2.54 -8.08 -13.34
CA SER A 305 2.09 -6.77 -13.79
C SER A 305 2.46 -5.72 -12.76
N GLU A 306 2.96 -4.57 -13.19
CA GLU A 306 3.21 -3.44 -12.30
C GLU A 306 1.88 -2.88 -11.75
N LEU A 307 1.88 -2.47 -10.47
CA LEU A 307 0.70 -1.83 -9.86
C LEU A 307 0.58 -0.37 -10.29
N THR A 308 -0.66 0.13 -10.37
CA THR A 308 -0.92 1.54 -10.67
C THR A 308 -0.43 2.49 -9.57
N THR A 309 -0.27 2.01 -8.34
CA THR A 309 0.36 2.74 -7.23
C THR A 309 1.86 2.92 -7.44
N SER A 310 2.48 2.15 -8.36
CA SER A 310 3.93 2.05 -8.54
C SER A 310 4.67 1.54 -7.29
N GLU A 311 3.98 0.87 -6.37
CA GLU A 311 4.55 0.38 -5.10
C GLU A 311 4.76 -1.14 -5.08
N GLY A 312 4.54 -1.81 -6.20
CA GLY A 312 4.64 -3.27 -6.24
C GLY A 312 4.31 -3.89 -7.59
N ALA A 313 4.05 -5.19 -7.54
CA ALA A 313 3.62 -5.96 -8.70
C ALA A 313 2.56 -7.00 -8.31
N GLY A 314 1.73 -7.41 -9.27
CA GLY A 314 0.68 -8.39 -9.03
C GLY A 314 0.41 -9.37 -10.18
N LEU A 315 -0.23 -10.48 -9.82
CA LEU A 315 -0.88 -11.43 -10.69
C LEU A 315 -2.39 -11.24 -10.58
N PHE A 316 -3.10 -11.40 -11.69
CA PHE A 316 -4.54 -11.18 -11.79
C PHE A 316 -5.22 -12.33 -12.56
N GLY A 317 -6.48 -12.60 -12.23
CA GLY A 317 -7.31 -13.64 -12.83
C GLY A 317 -6.66 -15.02 -12.74
N ALA A 318 -6.68 -15.78 -13.85
CA ALA A 318 -6.19 -17.16 -13.90
C ALA A 318 -4.73 -17.35 -13.42
N LYS A 319 -3.87 -16.33 -13.57
CA LYS A 319 -2.50 -16.38 -13.06
C LYS A 319 -2.45 -16.30 -11.53
N ALA A 320 -3.28 -15.45 -10.94
CA ALA A 320 -3.44 -15.35 -9.49
C ALA A 320 -3.98 -16.67 -8.93
N GLU A 321 -5.04 -17.22 -9.52
CA GLU A 321 -5.61 -18.49 -9.07
C GLU A 321 -4.60 -19.65 -9.14
N ALA A 322 -3.80 -19.72 -10.22
CA ALA A 322 -2.76 -20.73 -10.36
C ALA A 322 -1.68 -20.58 -9.28
N PHE A 323 -1.29 -19.35 -8.97
CA PHE A 323 -0.32 -19.07 -7.92
C PHE A 323 -0.85 -19.42 -6.52
N ILE A 324 -2.11 -19.06 -6.22
CA ILE A 324 -2.77 -19.42 -4.96
C ILE A 324 -2.83 -20.95 -4.80
N ARG A 325 -3.16 -21.69 -5.88
CA ARG A 325 -3.13 -23.16 -5.90
C ARG A 325 -1.74 -23.72 -5.61
N GLU A 326 -0.69 -23.11 -6.15
CA GLU A 326 0.70 -23.52 -5.90
C GLU A 326 1.12 -23.32 -4.44
N LEU A 327 0.66 -22.24 -3.80
CA LEU A 327 1.00 -21.95 -2.40
C LEU A 327 0.29 -22.86 -1.39
N ARG A 328 -0.66 -23.70 -1.81
CA ARG A 328 -1.38 -24.58 -0.90
C ARG A 328 -0.44 -25.54 -0.17
N GLY A 329 -0.51 -25.51 1.15
CA GLY A 329 0.32 -26.34 2.02
C GLY A 329 1.80 -25.92 2.07
N ALA A 330 2.17 -24.84 1.38
CA ALA A 330 3.49 -24.24 1.52
C ALA A 330 3.61 -23.55 2.88
N LYS A 331 4.81 -23.55 3.44
CA LYS A 331 5.10 -22.94 4.75
C LYS A 331 5.78 -21.59 4.62
N LYS A 332 6.56 -21.42 3.56
CA LYS A 332 7.32 -20.21 3.29
C LYS A 332 7.20 -19.76 1.85
N LEU A 333 7.20 -18.45 1.67
CA LEU A 333 7.30 -17.82 0.36
C LEU A 333 8.39 -16.76 0.39
N PHE A 334 9.30 -16.83 -0.57
CA PHE A 334 10.25 -15.77 -0.83
C PHE A 334 9.94 -15.11 -2.18
N LEU A 335 9.87 -13.78 -2.16
CA LEU A 335 9.71 -12.93 -3.33
C LEU A 335 10.88 -11.96 -3.39
N ARG A 336 11.40 -11.75 -4.60
CA ARG A 336 12.33 -10.65 -4.90
C ARG A 336 11.83 -9.91 -6.12
N LEU A 337 11.45 -8.65 -5.94
CA LEU A 337 11.16 -7.75 -7.04
C LEU A 337 12.44 -7.02 -7.43
N ARG A 338 12.72 -6.91 -8.74
CA ARG A 338 13.87 -6.15 -9.25
C ARG A 338 13.43 -4.93 -10.06
N GLU A 339 13.93 -3.77 -9.65
CA GLU A 339 13.85 -2.51 -10.38
C GLU A 339 14.81 -2.48 -11.59
N ARG A 340 14.63 -1.48 -12.48
CA ARG A 340 15.51 -1.26 -13.64
C ARG A 340 16.94 -0.91 -13.24
N ASN A 341 17.13 -0.17 -12.16
CA ASN A 341 18.44 0.17 -11.59
C ASN A 341 19.11 -1.05 -10.90
N ASN A 342 18.49 -2.23 -10.96
CA ASN A 342 18.91 -3.47 -10.32
C ASN A 342 18.86 -3.43 -8.78
N ALA A 343 18.14 -2.45 -8.20
CA ALA A 343 17.70 -2.51 -6.82
C ALA A 343 16.73 -3.69 -6.64
N SER A 344 16.78 -4.30 -5.47
CA SER A 344 15.99 -5.48 -5.13
C SER A 344 15.19 -5.24 -3.87
N HIS A 345 13.92 -5.63 -3.93
CA HIS A 345 12.98 -5.63 -2.82
C HIS A 345 12.71 -7.08 -2.49
N ASP A 346 13.16 -7.50 -1.32
CA ASP A 346 13.07 -8.89 -0.87
C ASP A 346 12.02 -9.01 0.21
N LEU A 347 11.21 -10.06 0.13
CA LEU A 347 10.20 -10.39 1.10
C LEU A 347 10.24 -11.89 1.37
N GLU A 348 10.48 -12.27 2.63
CA GLU A 348 10.30 -13.65 3.10
C GLU A 348 9.07 -13.68 4.01
N LEU A 349 8.14 -14.59 3.72
CA LEU A 349 6.88 -14.74 4.42
C LEU A 349 6.77 -16.12 5.05
N ASP A 350 6.21 -16.13 6.26
CA ASP A 350 5.63 -17.30 6.89
C ASP A 350 4.15 -17.39 6.47
N LEU A 351 3.74 -18.57 5.97
CA LEU A 351 2.41 -18.81 5.44
C LEU A 351 1.47 -19.49 6.46
N ALA A 352 1.82 -19.56 7.75
CA ALA A 352 0.92 -20.05 8.79
C ALA A 352 -0.44 -19.31 8.76
N GLY A 353 -1.54 -20.08 8.74
CA GLY A 353 -2.91 -19.58 8.61
C GLY A 353 -3.37 -19.28 7.18
N SER A 354 -2.54 -19.56 6.17
CA SER A 354 -2.85 -19.27 4.77
C SER A 354 -4.00 -20.09 4.19
N GLU A 355 -4.29 -21.26 4.75
CA GLU A 355 -5.33 -22.17 4.28
C GLU A 355 -6.70 -21.49 4.24
N ARG A 356 -7.03 -20.72 5.28
CA ARG A 356 -8.27 -19.95 5.35
C ARG A 356 -8.28 -18.80 4.34
N ALA A 357 -7.19 -18.04 4.27
CA ALA A 357 -7.06 -16.93 3.32
C ALA A 357 -7.25 -17.39 1.85
N PHE A 358 -6.66 -18.52 1.50
CA PHE A 358 -6.77 -19.10 0.16
C PHE A 358 -8.17 -19.67 -0.11
N LYS A 359 -8.77 -20.35 0.88
CA LYS A 359 -10.14 -20.88 0.77
C LYS A 359 -11.16 -19.75 0.58
N ASP A 360 -11.15 -18.75 1.45
CA ASP A 360 -12.09 -17.64 1.41
C ASP A 360 -11.97 -16.86 0.08
N THR A 361 -10.73 -16.67 -0.41
CA THR A 361 -10.48 -16.06 -1.73
C THR A 361 -11.04 -16.92 -2.86
N ALA A 362 -10.83 -18.24 -2.81
CA ALA A 362 -11.30 -19.16 -3.84
C ALA A 362 -12.83 -19.24 -3.90
N ASP A 363 -13.47 -19.25 -2.75
CA ASP A 363 -14.93 -19.28 -2.64
C ASP A 363 -15.55 -17.98 -3.15
N ALA A 364 -14.99 -16.82 -2.79
CA ALA A 364 -15.46 -15.52 -3.28
C ALA A 364 -15.31 -15.37 -4.81
N CYS A 365 -14.20 -15.84 -5.38
CA CYS A 365 -13.94 -15.75 -6.82
C CYS A 365 -14.48 -16.92 -7.64
N GLY A 366 -15.05 -17.94 -7.00
CA GLY A 366 -15.64 -19.07 -7.72
C GLY A 366 -14.62 -19.91 -8.49
N PHE A 367 -13.40 -20.10 -7.95
CA PHE A 367 -12.44 -21.08 -8.48
C PHE A 367 -12.16 -22.22 -7.49
N SER A 368 -11.66 -23.35 -8.00
CA SER A 368 -11.25 -24.47 -7.15
C SER A 368 -9.79 -24.35 -6.72
N LEU A 369 -9.52 -24.57 -5.43
CA LEU A 369 -8.18 -24.76 -4.88
C LEU A 369 -7.52 -26.08 -5.31
N LEU A 370 -8.27 -26.96 -5.97
CA LEU A 370 -7.77 -28.21 -6.50
C LEU A 370 -7.32 -28.03 -7.94
N ALA A 371 -6.25 -28.73 -8.33
CA ALA A 371 -5.76 -28.75 -9.70
C ALA A 371 -6.63 -29.64 -10.59
N LEU A 372 -7.91 -29.27 -10.74
CA LEU A 372 -8.89 -30.00 -11.54
C LEU A 372 -8.64 -29.79 -13.04
N ARG A 373 -8.60 -30.88 -13.78
CA ARG A 373 -8.48 -30.88 -15.23
C ARG A 373 -9.85 -30.87 -15.87
N ARG A 374 -9.90 -30.65 -17.19
CA ARG A 374 -11.16 -30.59 -17.95
C ARG A 374 -11.98 -31.88 -17.81
N GLU A 375 -11.30 -33.03 -17.77
CA GLU A 375 -11.92 -34.33 -17.54
C GLU A 375 -12.56 -34.45 -16.15
N ASP A 376 -11.94 -33.89 -15.12
CA ASP A 376 -12.47 -33.88 -13.76
C ASP A 376 -13.74 -33.03 -13.70
N TYR A 377 -13.71 -31.83 -14.29
CA TYR A 377 -14.90 -30.97 -14.41
C TYR A 377 -16.03 -31.65 -15.17
N ARG A 378 -15.73 -32.37 -16.26
CA ARG A 378 -16.72 -33.15 -17.01
C ARG A 378 -17.31 -34.26 -16.16
N ALA A 379 -16.50 -34.97 -15.39
CA ALA A 379 -16.97 -36.02 -14.50
C ALA A 379 -17.88 -35.45 -13.41
N ILE A 380 -17.49 -34.34 -12.78
CA ILE A 380 -18.29 -33.63 -11.77
C ILE A 380 -19.63 -33.15 -12.35
N GLN A 381 -19.62 -32.50 -13.52
CA GLN A 381 -20.86 -32.09 -14.22
C GLN A 381 -21.78 -33.29 -14.51
N THR A 382 -21.21 -34.44 -14.90
CA THR A 382 -21.97 -35.67 -15.14
C THR A 382 -22.61 -36.19 -13.86
N LEU A 383 -21.86 -36.18 -12.75
CA LEU A 383 -22.34 -36.62 -11.44
C LEU A 383 -23.43 -35.68 -10.89
N LEU A 384 -23.27 -34.37 -11.03
CA LEU A 384 -24.28 -33.38 -10.68
C LEU A 384 -25.60 -33.65 -11.43
N ASN A 385 -25.53 -33.81 -12.75
CA ASN A 385 -26.69 -34.12 -13.58
C ASN A 385 -27.34 -35.45 -13.19
N ALA A 386 -26.54 -36.49 -12.90
CA ALA A 386 -27.05 -37.77 -12.43
C ALA A 386 -27.74 -37.67 -11.06
N GLY A 387 -27.27 -36.76 -10.20
CA GLY A 387 -27.87 -36.42 -8.92
C GLY A 387 -29.10 -35.51 -9.02
N GLY A 388 -29.50 -35.08 -10.22
CA GLY A 388 -30.65 -34.20 -10.45
C GLY A 388 -30.34 -32.70 -10.35
N PHE A 389 -29.06 -32.32 -10.28
CA PHE A 389 -28.60 -30.93 -10.28
C PHE A 389 -28.18 -30.54 -11.71
N ASP A 390 -28.97 -29.72 -12.39
CA ASP A 390 -28.75 -29.36 -13.81
C ASP A 390 -27.52 -28.46 -13.99
N ALA A 391 -26.38 -29.09 -14.29
CA ALA A 391 -25.11 -28.45 -14.60
C ALA A 391 -24.95 -28.11 -16.09
N GLY A 392 -25.97 -28.36 -16.92
CA GLY A 392 -25.89 -28.24 -18.37
C GLY A 392 -25.18 -29.42 -19.05
N THR A 393 -24.57 -29.18 -20.21
CA THR A 393 -23.83 -30.22 -20.94
C THR A 393 -22.49 -30.49 -20.25
N PRO A 394 -22.13 -31.75 -19.93
CA PRO A 394 -20.82 -32.08 -19.36
C PRO A 394 -19.65 -31.90 -20.34
N ASP A 395 -19.23 -30.66 -20.57
CA ASP A 395 -18.18 -30.28 -21.52
C ASP A 395 -16.81 -30.05 -20.88
N GLY A 396 -16.77 -30.00 -19.54
CA GLY A 396 -15.61 -29.69 -18.72
C GLY A 396 -15.31 -28.20 -18.59
N VAL A 397 -16.23 -27.31 -19.00
CA VAL A 397 -16.15 -25.86 -18.83
C VAL A 397 -16.99 -25.45 -17.64
N TRP A 398 -16.35 -24.91 -16.60
CA TRP A 398 -17.05 -24.48 -15.39
C TRP A 398 -17.70 -23.10 -15.59
N GLY A 399 -18.97 -23.10 -16.01
CA GLY A 399 -19.76 -21.88 -16.22
C GLY A 399 -20.85 -21.65 -15.17
N ALA A 400 -21.69 -20.63 -15.39
CA ALA A 400 -22.78 -20.27 -14.49
C ALA A 400 -23.76 -21.42 -14.20
N GLY A 401 -24.04 -22.27 -15.20
CA GLY A 401 -24.88 -23.46 -15.02
C GLY A 401 -24.26 -24.48 -14.06
N SER A 402 -22.99 -24.83 -14.25
CA SER A 402 -22.26 -25.74 -13.38
C SER A 402 -22.11 -25.19 -11.97
N SER A 403 -21.83 -23.89 -11.82
CA SER A 403 -21.73 -23.23 -10.52
C SER A 403 -23.07 -23.22 -9.77
N LYS A 404 -24.19 -22.96 -10.47
CA LYS A 404 -25.53 -23.05 -9.90
C LYS A 404 -25.89 -24.47 -9.45
N ALA A 405 -25.60 -25.48 -10.29
CA ALA A 405 -25.82 -26.88 -9.95
C ALA A 405 -25.00 -27.29 -8.73
N MET A 406 -23.76 -26.81 -8.65
CA MET A 406 -22.88 -27.09 -7.53
C MET A 406 -23.39 -26.48 -6.22
N ARG A 407 -23.85 -25.21 -6.22
CA ARG A 407 -24.49 -24.63 -5.03
C ARG A 407 -25.69 -25.43 -4.57
N ALA A 408 -26.53 -25.85 -5.51
CA ALA A 408 -27.70 -26.68 -5.18
C ALA A 408 -27.29 -28.04 -4.57
N TYR A 409 -26.24 -28.68 -5.10
CA TYR A 409 -25.68 -29.89 -4.53
C TYR A 409 -25.10 -29.66 -3.12
N GLN A 410 -24.31 -28.61 -2.94
CA GLN A 410 -23.71 -28.25 -1.66
C GLN A 410 -24.80 -28.00 -0.60
N SER A 411 -25.79 -27.18 -0.94
CA SER A 411 -26.97 -26.90 -0.10
C SER A 411 -27.70 -28.18 0.31
N ALA A 412 -27.97 -29.07 -0.66
CA ALA A 412 -28.66 -30.35 -0.42
C ALA A 412 -27.87 -31.31 0.49
N ASN A 413 -26.55 -31.15 0.59
CA ASN A 413 -25.68 -31.98 1.42
C ASN A 413 -25.19 -31.25 2.68
N GLY A 414 -25.72 -30.07 2.99
CA GLY A 414 -25.33 -29.30 4.18
C GLY A 414 -23.91 -28.74 4.13
N LEU A 415 -23.38 -28.53 2.92
CA LEU A 415 -22.09 -27.90 2.66
C LEU A 415 -22.26 -26.40 2.39
N GLU A 416 -21.17 -25.65 2.53
CA GLU A 416 -21.12 -24.24 2.16
C GLU A 416 -21.37 -24.06 0.65
N GLU A 417 -22.26 -23.13 0.28
CA GLU A 417 -22.71 -22.92 -1.11
C GLU A 417 -21.72 -22.09 -1.94
N THR A 418 -20.48 -22.55 -2.06
CA THR A 418 -19.40 -21.86 -2.81
C THR A 418 -19.65 -21.86 -4.32
N GLY A 419 -20.37 -22.86 -4.84
CA GLY A 419 -20.59 -23.04 -6.28
C GLY A 419 -19.36 -23.50 -7.05
N THR A 420 -18.35 -23.99 -6.35
CA THR A 420 -17.11 -24.56 -6.90
C THR A 420 -16.86 -25.94 -6.31
N PRO A 421 -16.22 -26.87 -7.05
CA PRO A 421 -15.79 -28.12 -6.45
C PRO A 421 -14.62 -27.84 -5.51
N ASN A 422 -14.80 -28.08 -4.22
CA ASN A 422 -13.77 -28.08 -3.19
C ASN A 422 -13.60 -29.48 -2.59
N GLU A 423 -12.68 -29.64 -1.63
CA GLU A 423 -12.36 -30.95 -1.05
C GLU A 423 -13.56 -31.57 -0.33
N GLU A 424 -14.32 -30.77 0.39
CA GLU A 424 -15.53 -31.22 1.11
C GLU A 424 -16.59 -31.70 0.13
N THR A 425 -16.79 -30.96 -0.96
CA THR A 425 -17.74 -31.30 -2.03
C THR A 425 -17.36 -32.63 -2.69
N LEU A 426 -16.09 -32.81 -3.06
CA LEU A 426 -15.65 -34.01 -3.76
C LEU A 426 -15.66 -35.24 -2.86
N THR A 427 -15.32 -35.06 -1.58
CA THR A 427 -15.46 -36.10 -0.56
C THR A 427 -16.93 -36.53 -0.41
N ALA A 428 -17.86 -35.57 -0.35
CA ALA A 428 -19.29 -35.86 -0.31
C ALA A 428 -19.81 -36.55 -1.58
N MET A 429 -19.20 -36.25 -2.74
CA MET A 429 -19.49 -36.94 -4.01
C MET A 429 -18.83 -38.32 -4.13
N GLY A 430 -17.94 -38.70 -3.19
CA GLY A 430 -17.18 -39.95 -3.25
C GLY A 430 -16.09 -39.95 -4.33
N ILE A 431 -15.59 -38.77 -4.71
CA ILE A 431 -14.51 -38.62 -5.69
C ILE A 431 -13.18 -38.51 -4.93
N GLU A 432 -12.32 -39.50 -5.08
CA GLU A 432 -10.94 -39.41 -4.61
C GLU A 432 -10.07 -38.75 -5.68
N ILE A 433 -9.57 -37.55 -5.39
CA ILE A 433 -8.57 -36.91 -6.24
C ILE A 433 -7.20 -37.36 -5.76
N SER A 434 -6.54 -38.20 -6.57
CA SER A 434 -5.14 -38.54 -6.37
C SER A 434 -4.31 -37.27 -6.58
N GLY A 435 -3.72 -36.77 -5.49
CA GLY A 435 -2.89 -35.56 -5.48
C GLY A 435 -1.69 -35.60 -6.41
#